data_AF-A0A8H9LB01-F1
#
_entry.id   AF-A0A8H9LB01-F1
#
_cell.length_a   1.000
_cell.length_b   1.000
_cell.length_c   1.000
_cell.angle_alpha   90.00
_cell.angle_beta   90.00
_cell.angle_gamma   90.00
#
_symmetry.space_group_name_H-M   'P 1'
#
loop_
_entity.id
_entity.type
_entity.pdbx_description
1 polymer ?
#
loop_
_entity_poly.entity_id
_entity_poly.type
_entity_poly.pdbx_seq_one_letter_code
_entity_poly.pdbx_strand_id
1 'polypeptide(L)' 'MAVPSDENEFLHELEIEVEAEVIQVESSRPEDAAALPVTDWLFDPADAEREEIGLRGLLAAVEVLEDDLRPGDPAE' A
#
# COMPACT_ATOMS: atom_id res chain seq x y z
N MET A 1 30.30 5.82 -2.55
CA MET A 1 29.20 4.84 -2.50
C MET A 1 28.99 4.50 -1.04
N ALA A 2 28.02 5.16 -0.42
CA ALA A 2 27.54 4.87 0.92
C ALA A 2 26.25 5.70 1.10
N VAL A 3 25.07 5.10 0.89
CA VAL A 3 23.88 5.47 1.68
C VAL A 3 22.87 4.30 1.71
N PRO A 4 23.18 3.20 2.41
CA PRO A 4 22.16 2.20 2.77
C PRO A 4 21.10 2.78 3.73
N SER A 5 21.42 3.88 4.44
CA SER A 5 20.48 4.56 5.34
C SER A 5 19.36 5.30 4.60
N ASP A 6 19.65 5.92 3.46
CA ASP A 6 18.65 6.67 2.68
C ASP A 6 17.61 5.73 2.04
N GLU A 7 18.02 4.52 1.65
CA GLU A 7 17.11 3.55 1.02
C GLU A 7 16.13 2.96 2.03
N ASN A 8 16.58 2.65 3.25
CA ASN A 8 15.70 2.20 4.32
C ASN A 8 14.73 3.30 4.79
N GLU A 9 15.19 4.56 4.87
CA GLU A 9 14.32 5.70 5.18
C GLU A 9 13.26 5.92 4.09
N PHE A 10 13.65 5.81 2.81
CA PHE A 10 12.72 5.89 1.69
C PHE A 10 11.66 4.78 1.71
N LEU A 11 12.07 3.53 1.96
CA LEU A 11 11.11 2.42 2.06
C LEU A 11 10.14 2.62 3.22
N HIS A 12 10.60 3.16 4.35
CA HIS A 12 9.74 3.41 5.50
C HIS A 12 8.74 4.54 5.25
N GLU A 13 9.17 5.60 4.56
CA GLU A 13 8.26 6.66 4.11
C GLU A 13 7.22 6.10 3.13
N LEU A 14 7.64 5.24 2.19
CA LEU A 14 6.77 4.60 1.22
C LEU A 14 5.76 3.64 1.89
N GLU A 15 6.19 2.86 2.90
CA GLU A 15 5.31 2.01 3.71
C GLU A 15 4.17 2.83 4.31
N ILE A 16 4.51 3.95 4.97
CA ILE A 16 3.53 4.86 5.59
C ILE A 16 2.55 5.43 4.56
N GLU A 17 3.04 5.83 3.39
CA GLU A 17 2.19 6.39 2.33
C GLU A 17 1.23 5.34 1.77
N VAL A 18 1.73 4.14 1.48
CA VAL A 18 0.92 3.04 0.95
C VAL A 18 -0.12 2.58 1.97
N GLU A 19 0.23 2.48 3.26
CA GLU A 19 -0.74 2.20 4.33
C GLU A 19 -1.86 3.25 4.37
N ALA A 20 -1.53 4.53 4.25
CA ALA A 20 -2.51 5.61 4.24
C ALA A 20 -3.45 5.51 3.03
N GLU A 21 -2.93 5.14 1.86
CA GLU A 21 -3.74 4.91 0.67
C GLU A 21 -4.65 3.68 0.80
N VAL A 22 -4.16 2.56 1.36
CA VAL A 22 -5.00 1.38 1.65
C VAL A 22 -6.18 1.77 2.55
N ILE A 23 -5.91 2.51 3.63
CA ILE A 23 -6.95 2.98 4.55
C ILE A 23 -7.96 3.88 3.82
N GLN A 24 -7.50 4.71 2.89
CA GLN A 24 -8.37 5.60 2.12
C GLN A 24 -9.30 4.81 1.20
N VAL A 25 -8.78 3.82 0.48
CA VAL A 25 -9.59 2.96 -0.40
C VAL A 25 -10.60 2.15 0.42
N GLU A 26 -10.18 1.54 1.53
CA GLU A 26 -11.09 0.81 2.43
C GLU A 26 -12.18 1.73 3.00
N SER A 27 -11.80 2.96 3.39
CA SER A 27 -12.75 3.95 3.91
C SER A 27 -13.73 4.48 2.85
N SER A 28 -13.36 4.40 1.57
CA SER A 28 -14.21 4.81 0.45
C SER A 28 -15.39 3.85 0.20
N ARG A 29 -15.30 2.63 0.73
CA ARG A 29 -16.31 1.56 0.59
C ARG A 29 -16.74 1.35 -0.86
N PRO A 30 -15.84 0.83 -1.72
CA PRO A 30 -16.18 0.54 -3.11
C PRO A 30 -17.39 -0.39 -3.26
N GLU A 31 -17.67 -1.26 -2.28
CA GLU A 31 -18.84 -2.11 -2.22
C GLU A 31 -20.16 -1.34 -2.12
N ASP A 32 -20.17 -0.22 -1.41
CA ASP A 32 -21.34 0.66 -1.29
C ASP A 32 -21.58 1.38 -2.63
N ALA A 33 -20.52 1.81 -3.31
CA ALA A 33 -20.59 2.39 -4.66
C ALA A 33 -21.10 1.36 -5.69
N ALA A 34 -20.63 0.11 -5.62
CA ALA A 34 -21.05 -0.97 -6.52
C ALA A 34 -22.55 -1.31 -6.42
N ALA A 35 -23.19 -1.01 -5.29
CA ALA A 35 -24.62 -1.20 -5.09
C ALA A 35 -25.48 -0.09 -5.73
N LEU A 36 -24.88 1.04 -6.12
CA LEU A 36 -25.57 2.17 -6.74
C LEU A 36 -25.71 1.98 -8.26
N PRO A 37 -26.66 2.68 -8.90
CA PRO A 37 -26.67 2.83 -10.35
C PRO A 37 -25.36 3.49 -10.83
N VAL A 38 -24.86 3.05 -11.98
CA VAL A 38 -23.61 3.57 -12.58
C VAL A 38 -23.60 5.10 -12.72
N THR A 39 -24.77 5.72 -12.93
CA THR A 39 -24.90 7.17 -13.04
C THR A 39 -24.65 7.92 -11.74
N ASP A 40 -24.73 7.23 -10.60
CA ASP A 40 -24.58 7.78 -9.26
C ASP A 40 -23.22 7.42 -8.63
N TRP A 41 -22.37 6.72 -9.37
CA TRP A 41 -21.01 6.38 -8.93
C TRP A 41 -20.14 7.63 -8.83
N LEU A 42 -19.48 7.80 -7.67
CA LEU A 42 -18.45 8.83 -7.49
C LEU A 42 -17.11 8.41 -8.14
N PHE A 43 -16.88 7.10 -8.21
CA PHE A 43 -15.71 6.43 -8.81
C PHE A 43 -16.13 5.03 -9.28
N ASP A 44 -15.34 4.41 -10.18
CA ASP A 44 -15.60 3.04 -10.60
C ASP A 44 -15.18 2.07 -9.47
N PRO A 45 -16.11 1.27 -8.90
CA PRO A 45 -15.80 0.35 -7.82
C PRO A 45 -14.81 -0.75 -8.25
N ALA A 46 -14.76 -1.12 -9.53
CA ALA A 46 -13.80 -2.10 -10.03
C ALA A 46 -12.38 -1.50 -10.13
N ASP A 47 -12.25 -0.20 -10.36
CA ASP A 47 -10.94 0.46 -10.33
C ASP A 47 -10.44 0.62 -8.89
N ALA A 48 -11.32 0.95 -7.94
CA ALA A 48 -10.99 0.98 -6.51
C ALA A 48 -10.55 -0.42 -5.99
N GLU A 49 -11.25 -1.49 -6.37
CA GLU A 49 -10.83 -2.87 -6.02
C GLU A 49 -9.45 -3.21 -6.58
N ARG A 50 -9.16 -2.80 -7.83
CA ARG A 50 -7.84 -3.02 -8.44
C ARG A 50 -6.74 -2.24 -7.74
N GLU A 51 -7.03 -1.00 -7.35
CA GLU A 51 -6.11 -0.16 -6.59
C GLU A 51 -5.81 -0.77 -5.23
N GLU A 52 -6.82 -1.22 -4.48
CA GLU A 52 -6.65 -1.92 -3.19
C GLU A 52 -5.76 -3.15 -3.31
N ILE A 53 -5.97 -3.99 -4.34
CA ILE A 53 -5.15 -5.17 -4.61
C ILE A 53 -3.71 -4.77 -4.93
N GLY A 54 -3.53 -3.72 -5.74
CA GLY A 54 -2.22 -3.19 -6.11
C GLY A 54 -1.45 -2.66 -4.90
N LEU A 55 -2.11 -1.86 -4.07
CA LEU A 55 -1.54 -1.26 -2.86
C LEU A 55 -1.14 -2.33 -1.83
N ARG A 56 -1.97 -3.35 -1.60
CA ARG A 56 -1.59 -4.47 -0.71
C ARG A 56 -0.41 -5.26 -1.25
N GLY A 57 -0.34 -5.45 -2.56
CA GLY A 57 0.81 -6.09 -3.20
C GLY A 57 2.08 -5.25 -3.07
N LEU A 58 1.97 -3.93 -3.21
CA LEU A 58 3.07 -2.98 -3.02
C LEU A 58 3.54 -2.97 -1.56
N LEU A 59 2.63 -2.87 -0.60
CA LEU A 59 2.94 -2.90 0.84
C LEU A 59 3.75 -4.15 1.20
N ALA A 60 3.29 -5.33 0.77
CA ALA A 60 4.00 -6.58 0.98
C ALA A 60 5.40 -6.59 0.32
N ALA A 61 5.56 -5.93 -0.84
CA ALA A 61 6.87 -5.82 -1.49
C ALA A 61 7.81 -4.87 -0.73
N VAL A 62 7.29 -3.76 -0.19
CA VAL A 62 8.07 -2.82 0.63
C VAL A 62 8.53 -3.49 1.92
N GLU A 63 7.64 -4.17 2.65
CA GLU A 63 7.97 -4.91 3.88
C GLU A 63 9.12 -5.91 3.65
N VAL A 64 9.07 -6.67 2.54
CA VAL A 64 10.14 -7.63 2.19
C VAL A 64 11.48 -6.93 1.91
N LEU A 65 11.45 -5.81 1.20
CA LEU A 65 12.67 -5.05 0.89
C LEU A 65 13.26 -4.39 2.15
N GLU A 66 12.41 -3.90 3.05
CA GLU A 66 12.88 -3.36 4.32
C GLU A 66 13.56 -4.41 5.19
N ASP A 67 12.97 -5.61 5.28
CA ASP A 67 13.52 -6.72 6.04
C ASP A 67 14.88 -7.16 5.49
N ASP A 68 15.08 -7.15 4.18
CA ASP A 68 16.37 -7.44 3.54
C ASP A 68 17.45 -6.38 3.85
N LEU A 69 17.04 -5.12 4.05
CA LEU A 69 17.95 -4.01 4.39
C LEU A 69 18.27 -3.91 5.88
N ARG A 70 17.44 -4.51 6.75
CA ARG A 70 17.73 -4.60 8.19
C ARG A 70 18.96 -5.50 8.38
N PRO A 71 20.09 -4.99 8.92
CA PRO A 71 21.26 -5.82 9.17
C PRO A 71 20.86 -6.92 10.13
N GLY A 72 20.92 -8.19 9.66
CA GLY A 72 20.31 -9.33 10.34
C GLY A 72 20.53 -9.32 11.85
N ASP A 73 19.45 -9.27 12.61
CA ASP A 73 19.46 -9.70 14.00
C ASP A 73 19.62 -11.23 13.93
N PRO A 74 20.74 -11.81 14.38
CA PRO A 74 20.87 -13.26 14.40
C PRO A 74 19.82 -13.80 15.37
N ALA A 75 18.88 -14.59 14.84
CA ALA A 75 17.97 -15.37 15.66
C ALA A 75 18.79 -16.23 16.65
N GLU A 76 18.70 -15.91 17.94
CA GLU A 76 19.05 -16.81 19.05
C GLU A 76 17.91 -17.81 19.30
#